data_AF-D0TYT8-F1
#
_entry.id   AF-D0TYT8-F1
#
_cell.length_a   1.000
_cell.length_b   1.000
_cell.length_c   1.000
_cell.angle_alpha   90.00
_cell.angle_beta   90.00
_cell.angle_gamma   90.00
#
_symmetry.space_group_name_H-M   'P 1'
#
loop_
_entity.id
_entity.type
_entity.pdbx_description
1 polymer ?
#
loop_
_entity_poly.entity_id
_entity_poly.type
_entity_poly.pdbx_seq_one_letter_code
_entity_poly.pdbx_strand_id
1 'polypeptide(L)'
;KLTDTDESYYKGLLYRQIGEVYYKQMNYSRAYHYFHEARNNFRQSGDIQEETKVTLDMAAATFHSKDIEKAIRLYSAALDLADEHNNSNLIEVSLTNLASLYVISKRHISNDLLQRIELSARQDTVYGYHTLTDVSLLKNHIDSARYYLELAKAHTTDICDMAELQYTAYHIEAQAKNFEKATDNVHRYIYLNDSIMRSNMQFSAGMVERDYFKERTKFAQYRMKNRTVWEIAIAAATFFIIGIAWYIVRQRLRMQRDRTNHYLLLTEKANSEYKALTERVKKQQTTESYLRGLAASRFDIVDKLGKTYYERENTTSQQSVIFNEVKQIITDFA
;
A
#
# COMPACT_ATOMS: atom_id res chain seq x y z
N LYS A 1 15.73 -21.79 -22.08
CA LYS A 1 15.32 -22.83 -21.10
C LYS A 1 16.61 -23.21 -20.39
N LEU A 2 16.73 -22.92 -19.10
CA LEU A 2 17.86 -23.41 -18.29
C LEU A 2 17.78 -24.94 -18.27
N THR A 3 18.92 -25.61 -18.35
CA THR A 3 18.97 -27.06 -18.09
C THR A 3 18.82 -27.30 -16.59
N ASP A 4 18.40 -28.50 -16.19
CA ASP A 4 18.25 -28.87 -14.77
C ASP A 4 19.58 -28.73 -13.99
N THR A 5 20.70 -28.93 -14.69
CA THR A 5 22.06 -28.69 -14.18
C THR A 5 22.34 -27.21 -13.93
N ASP A 6 21.96 -26.32 -14.85
CA ASP A 6 22.11 -24.87 -14.67
C ASP A 6 21.25 -24.37 -13.50
N GLU A 7 20.01 -24.87 -13.39
CA GLU A 7 19.10 -24.50 -12.31
C GLU A 7 19.66 -24.90 -10.94
N SER A 8 20.24 -26.09 -10.83
CA SER A 8 20.88 -26.58 -9.61
C SER A 8 22.07 -25.69 -9.22
N TYR A 9 22.94 -25.33 -10.16
CA TYR A 9 24.08 -24.44 -9.89
C TYR A 9 23.64 -23.08 -9.32
N TYR A 10 22.67 -22.42 -9.95
CA TYR A 10 22.20 -21.11 -9.47
C TYR A 10 21.46 -21.19 -8.13
N LYS A 11 20.73 -22.28 -7.86
CA LYS A 11 20.16 -22.54 -6.53
C LYS A 11 21.25 -22.71 -5.48
N GLY A 12 22.33 -23.42 -5.82
CA GLY A 12 23.52 -23.57 -4.98
C GLY A 12 24.10 -22.22 -4.56
N LEU A 13 24.35 -21.33 -5.53
CA LEU A 13 24.86 -19.98 -5.28
C LEU A 13 23.90 -19.16 -4.39
N LEU A 14 22.60 -19.22 -4.66
CA LEU A 14 21.59 -18.50 -3.87
C LEU A 14 21.58 -18.98 -2.41
N TYR A 15 21.58 -20.29 -2.18
CA TYR A 15 21.60 -20.84 -0.84
C TYR A 15 22.90 -20.53 -0.10
N ARG A 16 24.05 -20.56 -0.80
CA ARG A 16 25.34 -20.16 -0.22
C ARG A 16 25.29 -18.71 0.27
N GLN A 17 24.75 -17.79 -0.54
CA GLN A 17 24.58 -16.38 -0.16
C GLN A 17 23.64 -16.18 1.04
N ILE A 18 22.52 -16.92 1.10
CA ILE A 18 21.63 -16.89 2.28
C ILE A 18 22.37 -17.42 3.52
N GLY A 19 23.16 -18.49 3.37
CA GLY A 19 24.00 -19.04 4.42
C GLY A 19 25.01 -18.02 4.95
N GLU A 20 25.71 -17.31 4.06
CA GLU A 20 26.66 -16.24 4.42
C GLU A 20 25.99 -15.12 5.21
N VAL A 21 24.76 -14.73 4.85
CA VAL A 21 24.00 -13.71 5.60
C VAL A 21 23.71 -14.20 7.02
N TYR A 22 23.21 -15.43 7.18
CA TYR A 22 22.96 -15.99 8.51
C TYR A 22 24.26 -16.19 9.32
N TYR A 23 25.35 -16.55 8.65
CA TYR A 23 26.67 -16.67 9.27
C TYR A 23 27.14 -15.34 9.85
N LYS A 24 27.04 -14.25 9.07
CA LYS A 24 27.36 -12.88 9.52
C LYS A 24 26.45 -12.39 10.65
N GLN A 25 25.22 -12.90 10.72
CA GLN A 25 24.29 -12.68 11.85
C GLN A 25 24.55 -13.61 13.05
N MET A 26 25.61 -14.42 13.01
CA MET A 26 25.96 -15.40 14.04
C MET A 26 24.88 -16.47 14.27
N ASN A 27 23.96 -16.63 13.33
CA ASN A 27 22.97 -17.70 13.34
C ASN A 27 23.54 -18.92 12.62
N TYR A 28 24.55 -19.53 13.24
CA TYR A 28 25.32 -20.61 12.65
C TYR A 28 24.49 -21.86 12.35
N SER A 29 23.42 -22.11 13.12
CA SER A 29 22.48 -23.21 12.85
C SER A 29 21.76 -23.02 11.51
N ARG A 30 21.23 -21.82 11.24
CA ARG A 30 20.60 -21.52 9.94
C ARG A 30 21.64 -21.43 8.82
N ALA A 31 22.80 -20.84 9.09
CA ALA A 31 23.90 -20.80 8.13
C ALA A 31 24.26 -22.20 7.65
N TYR A 32 24.49 -23.13 8.59
CA TYR A 32 24.75 -24.53 8.30
C TYR A 32 23.65 -25.18 7.46
N HIS A 33 22.38 -24.94 7.79
CA HIS A 33 21.26 -25.48 7.02
C HIS A 33 21.29 -25.01 5.56
N TYR A 34 21.46 -23.70 5.32
CA TYR A 34 21.52 -23.17 3.95
C TYR A 34 22.78 -23.57 3.20
N PHE A 35 23.93 -23.66 3.88
CA PHE A 35 25.13 -24.23 3.28
C PHE A 35 24.93 -25.71 2.90
N HIS A 36 24.26 -26.50 3.74
CA HIS A 36 23.93 -27.88 3.40
C HIS A 36 23.05 -27.97 2.13
N GLU A 37 22.03 -27.13 2.01
CA GLU A 37 21.22 -27.05 0.79
C GLU A 37 22.05 -26.62 -0.43
N ALA A 38 22.95 -25.64 -0.27
CA ALA A 38 23.85 -25.21 -1.33
C ALA A 38 24.75 -26.36 -1.81
N ARG A 39 25.33 -27.12 -0.87
CA ARG A 39 26.20 -28.26 -1.18
C ARG A 39 25.46 -29.32 -1.99
N ASN A 40 24.23 -29.68 -1.60
CA ASN A 40 23.43 -30.66 -2.33
C ASN A 40 23.17 -30.22 -3.79
N ASN A 41 22.92 -28.93 -3.99
CA ASN A 41 22.70 -28.35 -5.31
C ASN A 41 24.00 -28.34 -6.16
N PHE A 42 25.15 -28.00 -5.57
CA PHE A 42 26.44 -28.06 -6.28
C PHE A 42 26.86 -29.49 -6.63
N ARG A 43 26.57 -30.45 -5.75
CA ARG A 43 26.76 -31.87 -6.05
C ARG A 43 25.89 -32.32 -7.22
N GLN A 44 24.64 -31.84 -7.30
CA GLN A 44 23.73 -32.14 -8.42
C GLN A 44 24.19 -31.47 -9.72
N SER A 45 24.75 -30.27 -9.65
CA SER A 45 25.32 -29.59 -10.83
C SER A 45 26.69 -30.14 -11.24
N GLY A 46 27.33 -30.96 -10.40
CA GLY A 46 28.68 -31.46 -10.61
C GLY A 46 29.77 -30.39 -10.42
N ASP A 47 29.48 -29.28 -9.72
CA ASP A 47 30.46 -28.24 -9.44
C ASP A 47 31.19 -28.55 -8.13
N ILE A 48 32.30 -29.28 -8.27
CA ILE A 48 33.07 -29.79 -7.14
C ILE A 48 33.83 -28.67 -6.43
N GLN A 49 34.21 -27.61 -7.15
CA GLN A 49 34.88 -26.46 -6.54
C GLN A 49 33.93 -25.73 -5.58
N GLU A 50 32.70 -25.45 -6.02
CA GLU A 50 31.69 -24.82 -5.16
C GLU A 50 31.19 -25.79 -4.07
N GLU A 51 31.08 -27.10 -4.34
CA GLU A 51 30.78 -28.09 -3.30
C GLU A 51 31.82 -28.05 -2.17
N THR A 52 33.10 -27.99 -2.54
CA THR A 52 34.21 -27.94 -1.57
C THR A 52 34.20 -26.64 -0.76
N LYS A 53 34.02 -25.49 -1.42
CA LYS A 53 33.89 -24.18 -0.73
C LYS A 53 32.75 -24.18 0.28
N VAL A 54 31.58 -24.67 -0.11
CA VAL A 54 30.44 -24.75 0.80
C VAL A 54 30.69 -25.74 1.94
N THR A 55 31.43 -26.81 1.69
CA THR A 55 31.83 -27.74 2.76
C THR A 55 32.73 -27.05 3.80
N LEU A 56 33.62 -26.15 3.36
CA LEU A 56 34.40 -25.26 4.26
C LEU A 56 33.49 -24.29 5.02
N ASP A 57 32.51 -23.67 4.35
CA ASP A 57 31.53 -22.78 4.99
C ASP A 57 30.71 -23.51 6.07
N MET A 58 30.29 -24.75 5.79
CA MET A 58 29.63 -25.62 6.76
C MET A 58 30.54 -25.92 7.95
N ALA A 59 31.81 -26.23 7.71
CA ALA A 59 32.79 -26.51 8.75
C ALA A 59 32.98 -25.30 9.68
N ALA A 60 33.12 -24.10 9.11
CA ALA A 60 33.20 -22.85 9.85
C ALA A 60 31.94 -22.62 10.71
N ALA A 61 30.74 -22.80 10.14
CA ALA A 61 29.50 -22.67 10.89
C ALA A 61 29.42 -23.66 12.07
N THR A 62 29.86 -24.91 11.88
CA THR A 62 29.88 -25.90 12.97
C THR A 62 30.92 -25.58 14.04
N PHE A 63 32.08 -25.06 13.63
CA PHE A 63 33.15 -24.64 14.53
C PHE A 63 32.66 -23.54 15.47
N HIS A 64 32.02 -22.50 14.93
CA HIS A 64 31.44 -21.42 15.74
C HIS A 64 30.23 -21.88 16.58
N SER A 65 29.50 -22.90 16.13
CA SER A 65 28.46 -23.58 16.92
C SER A 65 29.01 -24.49 18.03
N LYS A 66 30.34 -24.55 18.22
CA LYS A 66 31.06 -25.36 19.21
C LYS A 66 30.98 -26.88 19.00
N ASP A 67 30.54 -27.34 17.82
CA ASP A 67 30.60 -28.76 17.44
C ASP A 67 31.94 -29.06 16.75
N ILE A 68 32.98 -29.17 17.58
CA ILE A 68 34.37 -29.31 17.13
C ILE A 68 34.59 -30.60 16.32
N GLU A 69 33.99 -31.71 16.74
CA GLU A 69 34.19 -33.00 16.06
C GLU A 69 33.57 -32.99 14.67
N LYS A 70 32.40 -32.36 14.52
CA LYS A 70 31.78 -32.17 13.20
C LYS A 70 32.57 -31.22 12.33
N ALA A 71 33.11 -30.14 12.90
CA ALA A 71 33.96 -29.20 12.17
C ALA A 71 35.24 -29.88 11.65
N ILE A 72 35.92 -30.69 12.46
CA ILE A 72 37.09 -31.49 12.01
C ILE A 72 36.71 -32.36 10.83
N ARG A 73 35.61 -33.14 10.95
CA ARG A 73 35.17 -34.02 9.85
C ARG A 73 34.87 -33.25 8.57
N LEU A 74 34.24 -32.08 8.66
CA LEU A 74 33.90 -31.28 7.49
C LEU A 74 35.12 -30.63 6.85
N TYR A 75 36.06 -30.08 7.63
CA TYR A 75 37.31 -29.56 7.09
C TYR A 75 38.18 -30.66 6.47
N SER A 76 38.27 -31.83 7.10
CA SER A 76 38.96 -32.98 6.50
C SER A 76 38.29 -33.44 5.21
N ALA A 77 36.95 -33.51 5.17
CA ALA A 77 36.24 -33.85 3.94
C ALA A 77 36.45 -32.82 2.81
N ALA A 78 36.53 -31.52 3.15
CA ALA A 78 36.87 -30.49 2.17
C ALA A 78 38.31 -30.62 1.66
N LEU A 79 39.26 -30.97 2.54
CA LEU A 79 40.64 -31.25 2.16
C LEU A 79 40.72 -32.46 1.22
N ASP A 80 40.03 -33.56 1.54
CA ASP A 80 40.00 -34.77 0.72
C ASP A 80 39.42 -34.48 -0.68
N LEU A 81 38.31 -33.73 -0.75
CA LEU A 81 37.72 -33.29 -2.03
C LEU A 81 38.68 -32.39 -2.82
N ALA A 82 39.38 -31.47 -2.14
CA ALA A 82 40.35 -30.60 -2.79
C ALA A 82 41.55 -31.40 -3.33
N ASP A 83 41.99 -32.43 -2.62
CA ASP A 83 43.06 -33.35 -3.02
C ASP A 83 42.69 -34.20 -4.23
N GLU A 84 41.52 -34.82 -4.20
CA GLU A 84 41.01 -35.64 -5.32
C GLU A 84 40.99 -34.86 -6.64
N HIS A 85 40.77 -33.55 -6.56
CA HIS A 85 40.71 -32.65 -7.71
C HIS A 85 41.95 -31.77 -7.92
N ASN A 86 43.02 -31.99 -7.15
CA ASN A 86 44.27 -31.24 -7.23
C ASN A 86 44.08 -29.71 -7.17
N ASN A 87 43.13 -29.24 -6.37
CA ASN A 87 42.85 -27.81 -6.21
C ASN A 87 43.73 -27.20 -5.12
N SER A 88 44.93 -26.76 -5.49
CA SER A 88 45.94 -26.25 -4.54
C SER A 88 45.44 -25.14 -3.62
N ASN A 89 44.60 -24.23 -4.13
CA ASN A 89 44.02 -23.16 -3.32
C ASN A 89 43.07 -23.71 -2.23
N LEU A 90 42.17 -24.62 -2.60
CA LEU A 90 41.26 -25.22 -1.61
C LEU A 90 41.98 -26.15 -0.63
N ILE A 91 43.06 -26.81 -1.06
CA ILE A 91 43.95 -27.56 -0.16
C ILE A 91 44.56 -26.62 0.88
N GLU A 92 45.15 -25.50 0.45
CA GLU A 92 45.76 -24.49 1.31
C GLU A 92 44.76 -23.93 2.33
N VAL A 93 43.58 -23.51 1.89
CA VAL A 93 42.52 -22.99 2.75
C VAL A 93 42.05 -24.05 3.76
N SER A 94 41.90 -25.31 3.33
CA SER A 94 41.48 -26.40 4.23
C SER A 94 42.53 -26.68 5.30
N LEU A 95 43.82 -26.71 4.93
CA LEU A 95 44.95 -26.93 5.84
C LEU A 95 45.09 -25.79 6.86
N THR A 96 44.98 -24.54 6.41
CA THR A 96 45.01 -23.36 7.27
C THR A 96 43.87 -23.40 8.30
N ASN A 97 42.64 -23.69 7.87
CA ASN A 97 41.50 -23.80 8.78
C ASN A 97 41.64 -24.96 9.79
N LEU A 98 42.19 -26.10 9.37
CA LEU A 98 42.48 -27.21 10.28
C LEU A 98 43.51 -26.80 11.34
N ALA A 99 44.57 -26.08 10.96
CA ALA A 99 45.59 -25.60 11.89
C ALA A 99 44.97 -24.73 13.00
N SER A 100 44.21 -23.70 12.62
CA SER A 100 43.50 -22.82 13.55
C SER A 100 42.54 -23.60 14.45
N LEU A 101 41.78 -24.53 13.87
CA LEU A 101 40.84 -25.35 14.64
C LEU A 101 41.56 -26.20 15.68
N TYR A 102 42.68 -26.86 15.35
CA TYR A 102 43.42 -27.69 16.29
C TYR A 102 44.03 -26.88 17.44
N VAL A 103 44.54 -25.67 17.16
CA VAL A 103 45.02 -24.73 18.18
C VAL A 103 43.89 -24.37 19.16
N ILE A 104 42.74 -23.93 18.62
CA ILE A 104 41.63 -23.42 19.43
C ILE A 104 40.97 -24.55 20.23
N SER A 105 40.80 -25.72 19.62
CA SER A 105 40.17 -26.88 20.26
C SER A 105 41.10 -27.63 21.22
N LYS A 106 42.41 -27.37 21.19
CA LYS A 106 43.45 -28.08 21.97
C LYS A 106 43.39 -29.60 21.77
N ARG A 107 43.02 -30.04 20.56
CA ARG A 107 42.97 -31.46 20.20
C ARG A 107 44.34 -31.92 19.68
N HIS A 108 44.61 -33.20 19.81
CA HIS A 108 45.81 -33.81 19.24
C HIS A 108 45.72 -33.85 17.71
N ILE A 109 46.75 -33.34 17.05
CA ILE A 109 46.93 -33.39 15.60
C ILE A 109 47.97 -34.46 15.23
N SER A 110 47.79 -35.20 14.13
CA SER A 110 48.80 -36.15 13.68
C SER A 110 50.05 -35.42 13.15
N ASN A 111 51.23 -36.00 13.35
CA ASN A 111 52.49 -35.42 12.87
C ASN A 111 52.52 -35.25 11.35
N ASP A 112 51.92 -36.21 10.62
CA ASP A 112 51.80 -36.15 9.16
C ASP A 112 50.98 -34.94 8.69
N LEU A 113 49.78 -34.75 9.25
CA LEU A 113 48.94 -33.59 8.93
C LEU A 113 49.64 -32.28 9.33
N LEU A 114 50.28 -32.24 10.50
CA LEU A 114 51.00 -31.06 10.96
C LEU A 114 52.17 -30.70 10.04
N GLN A 115 52.93 -31.69 9.55
CA GLN A 115 54.01 -31.47 8.59
C GLN A 115 53.48 -30.98 7.25
N ARG A 116 52.35 -31.54 6.79
CA ARG A 116 51.69 -31.12 5.55
C ARG A 116 51.20 -29.68 5.61
N ILE A 117 50.55 -29.29 6.72
CA ILE A 117 50.14 -27.91 6.99
C ILE A 117 51.35 -26.98 6.93
N GLU A 118 52.44 -27.32 7.62
CA GLU A 118 53.64 -26.49 7.65
C GLU A 118 54.27 -26.30 6.26
N LEU A 119 54.33 -27.36 5.45
CA LEU A 119 54.84 -27.27 4.08
C LEU A 119 53.97 -26.36 3.20
N SER A 120 52.65 -26.48 3.31
CA SER A 120 51.70 -25.60 2.61
C SER A 120 51.88 -24.14 3.04
N ALA A 121 51.95 -23.89 4.35
CA ALA A 121 52.04 -22.55 4.92
C ALA A 121 53.34 -21.81 4.55
N ARG A 122 54.43 -22.52 4.24
CA ARG A 122 55.69 -21.91 3.76
C ARG A 122 55.61 -21.41 2.33
N GLN A 123 54.64 -21.88 1.56
CA GLN A 123 54.42 -21.50 0.16
C GLN A 123 53.28 -20.48 0.03
N ASP A 124 52.38 -20.44 1.02
CA ASP A 124 51.28 -19.50 1.13
C ASP A 124 51.78 -18.06 1.39
N THR A 125 51.33 -17.13 0.56
CA THR A 125 51.69 -15.70 0.61
C THR A 125 50.63 -14.83 1.29
N VAL A 126 49.43 -15.37 1.52
CA VAL A 126 48.28 -14.67 2.07
C VAL A 126 48.15 -14.95 3.56
N TYR A 127 48.01 -16.21 3.95
CA TYR A 127 47.80 -16.64 5.34
C TYR A 127 48.96 -17.44 5.92
N GLY A 128 50.05 -17.62 5.16
CA GLY A 128 51.18 -18.48 5.53
C GLY A 128 51.76 -18.16 6.93
N TYR A 129 51.93 -16.88 7.27
CA TYR A 129 52.42 -16.50 8.61
C TYR A 129 51.40 -16.78 9.73
N HIS A 130 50.10 -16.67 9.46
CA HIS A 130 49.07 -17.07 10.41
C HIS A 130 49.17 -18.57 10.69
N THR A 131 49.19 -19.38 9.63
CA THR A 131 49.26 -20.84 9.75
C THR A 131 50.58 -21.30 10.38
N LEU A 132 51.71 -20.65 10.09
CA LEU A 132 53.00 -20.94 10.74
C LEU A 132 53.01 -20.59 12.23
N THR A 133 52.23 -19.57 12.64
CA THR A 133 51.99 -19.26 14.06
C THR A 133 51.27 -20.42 14.73
N ASP A 134 50.19 -20.91 14.12
CA ASP A 134 49.40 -22.03 14.64
C ASP A 134 50.20 -23.34 14.70
N VAL A 135 50.96 -23.65 13.64
CA VAL A 135 51.88 -24.80 13.61
C VAL A 135 52.91 -24.70 14.74
N SER A 136 53.48 -23.52 14.96
CA SER A 136 54.46 -23.31 16.03
C SER A 136 53.84 -23.49 17.41
N LEU A 137 52.60 -23.04 17.61
CA LEU A 137 51.83 -23.29 18.83
C LEU A 137 51.56 -24.77 19.06
N LEU A 138 51.11 -25.50 18.02
CA LEU A 138 50.85 -26.94 18.09
C LEU A 138 52.11 -27.75 18.41
N LYS A 139 53.29 -27.27 17.98
CA LYS A 139 54.61 -27.84 18.33
C LYS A 139 55.14 -27.37 19.69
N ASN A 140 54.44 -26.50 20.40
CA ASN A 140 54.89 -25.88 21.65
C ASN A 140 56.19 -25.05 21.48
N HIS A 141 56.42 -24.47 20.31
CA HIS A 141 57.55 -23.59 20.01
C HIS A 141 57.11 -22.12 20.17
N ILE A 142 57.04 -21.67 21.42
CA ILE A 142 56.49 -20.34 21.78
C ILE A 142 57.23 -19.18 21.13
N ASP A 143 58.56 -19.22 21.06
CA ASP A 143 59.34 -18.12 20.47
C ASP A 143 59.12 -18.01 18.96
N SER A 144 59.04 -19.15 18.25
CA SER A 144 58.68 -19.19 16.83
C SER A 144 57.25 -18.71 16.60
N ALA A 145 56.31 -19.09 17.47
CA ALA A 145 54.93 -18.63 17.38
C ALA A 145 54.85 -17.10 17.53
N ARG A 146 55.56 -16.51 18.50
CA ARG A 146 55.64 -15.04 18.65
C ARG A 146 56.25 -14.37 17.41
N TYR A 147 57.32 -14.94 16.86
CA TYR A 147 57.96 -14.41 15.66
C TYR A 147 57.00 -14.38 14.45
N TYR A 148 56.33 -15.49 14.16
CA TYR A 148 55.38 -15.56 13.04
C TYR A 148 54.13 -14.73 13.29
N LEU A 149 53.67 -14.60 14.54
CA LEU A 149 52.56 -13.73 14.90
C LEU A 149 52.85 -12.27 14.54
N GLU A 150 54.03 -11.77 14.86
CA GLU A 150 54.40 -10.39 14.54
C GLU A 150 54.54 -10.18 13.03
N LEU A 151 55.05 -11.17 12.29
CA LEU A 151 55.03 -11.14 10.82
C LEU A 151 53.61 -11.12 10.27
N ALA A 152 52.70 -11.95 10.79
CA ALA A 152 51.31 -11.99 10.36
C ALA A 152 50.62 -10.63 10.60
N LYS A 153 50.77 -10.05 11.80
CA LYS A 153 50.22 -8.72 12.13
C LYS A 153 50.74 -7.61 11.21
N ALA A 154 51.99 -7.70 10.76
CA ALA A 154 52.58 -6.70 9.86
C ALA A 154 52.04 -6.78 8.42
N HIS A 155 51.50 -7.95 8.01
CA HIS A 155 51.01 -8.20 6.65
C HIS A 155 49.48 -8.22 6.56
N THR A 156 48.77 -8.28 7.69
CA THR A 156 47.30 -8.22 7.74
C THR A 156 46.79 -6.78 7.81
N THR A 157 45.77 -6.48 7.00
CA THR A 157 45.00 -5.23 7.09
C THR A 157 43.51 -5.45 7.39
N ASP A 158 43.03 -6.70 7.28
CA ASP A 158 41.65 -7.06 7.55
C ASP A 158 41.37 -7.11 9.06
N ILE A 159 40.24 -6.52 9.48
CA ILE A 159 39.89 -6.40 10.89
C ILE A 159 39.48 -7.73 11.52
N CYS A 160 38.92 -8.66 10.74
CA CYS A 160 38.56 -10.00 11.21
C CYS A 160 39.82 -10.81 11.46
N ASP A 161 40.75 -10.81 10.50
CA ASP A 161 42.06 -11.46 10.66
C ASP A 161 42.85 -10.87 11.83
N MET A 162 42.80 -9.55 12.01
CA MET A 162 43.41 -8.91 13.19
C MET A 162 42.81 -9.42 14.49
N ALA A 163 41.48 -9.62 14.56
CA ALA A 163 40.83 -10.18 15.74
C ALA A 163 41.31 -11.61 16.00
N GLU A 164 41.36 -12.45 14.97
CA GLU A 164 41.89 -13.82 15.08
C GLU A 164 43.34 -13.85 15.58
N LEU A 165 44.21 -12.99 15.04
CA LEU A 165 45.59 -12.86 15.51
C LEU A 165 45.69 -12.42 16.97
N GLN A 166 44.79 -11.55 17.48
CA GLN A 166 44.75 -11.24 18.92
C GLN A 166 44.36 -12.45 19.75
N TYR A 167 43.44 -13.28 19.26
CA TYR A 167 43.05 -14.52 19.95
C TYR A 167 44.19 -15.55 19.97
N THR A 168 44.93 -15.70 18.87
CA THR A 168 46.13 -16.53 18.80
C THR A 168 47.24 -15.99 19.72
N ALA A 169 47.43 -14.66 19.79
CA ALA A 169 48.36 -14.02 20.72
C ALA A 169 48.01 -14.32 22.19
N TYR A 170 46.72 -14.33 22.53
CA TYR A 170 46.26 -14.79 23.84
C TYR A 170 46.70 -16.23 24.12
N HIS A 171 46.51 -17.15 23.16
CA HIS A 171 46.91 -18.54 23.32
C HIS A 171 48.43 -18.71 23.53
N ILE A 172 49.25 -17.97 22.78
CA ILE A 172 50.72 -17.95 22.93
C ILE A 172 51.11 -17.54 24.35
N GLU A 173 50.61 -16.40 24.81
CA GLU A 173 51.00 -15.86 26.12
C GLU A 173 50.42 -16.70 27.28
N ALA A 174 49.22 -17.26 27.12
CA ALA A 174 48.65 -18.18 28.09
C ALA A 174 49.48 -19.47 28.24
N GLN A 175 49.95 -20.05 27.13
CA GLN A 175 50.82 -21.23 27.13
C GLN A 175 52.20 -20.92 27.71
N ALA A 176 52.71 -19.70 27.48
CA ALA A 176 53.92 -19.17 28.10
C ALA A 176 53.75 -18.77 29.58
N LYS A 177 52.55 -18.91 30.16
CA LYS A 177 52.18 -18.48 31.52
C LYS A 177 52.37 -16.98 31.78
N ASN A 178 52.35 -16.18 30.73
CA ASN A 178 52.42 -14.72 30.80
C ASN A 178 51.00 -14.13 30.83
N PHE A 179 50.33 -14.30 31.97
CA PHE A 179 48.90 -14.01 32.07
C PHE A 179 48.56 -12.53 31.89
N GLU A 180 49.46 -11.61 32.21
CA GLU A 180 49.26 -10.17 31.99
C GLU A 180 49.07 -9.85 30.50
N LYS A 181 49.99 -10.30 29.65
CA LYS A 181 49.87 -10.11 28.20
C LYS A 181 48.72 -10.92 27.61
N ALA A 182 48.47 -12.12 28.13
CA ALA A 182 47.31 -12.91 27.71
C ALA A 182 46.00 -12.16 27.95
N THR A 183 45.86 -11.51 29.11
CA THR A 183 44.70 -10.68 29.44
C THR A 183 44.58 -9.44 28.54
N ASP A 184 45.67 -8.75 28.20
CA ASP A 184 45.63 -7.64 27.24
C ASP A 184 45.17 -8.11 25.84
N ASN A 185 45.75 -9.20 25.34
CA ASN A 185 45.38 -9.76 24.03
C ASN A 185 43.91 -10.19 23.96
N VAL A 186 43.38 -10.85 25.01
CA VAL A 186 41.96 -11.26 25.01
C VAL A 186 41.02 -10.05 25.10
N HIS A 187 41.39 -8.98 25.81
CA HIS A 187 40.60 -7.75 25.81
C HIS A 187 40.57 -7.09 24.43
N ARG A 188 41.71 -7.04 23.72
CA ARG A 188 41.78 -6.52 22.35
C ARG A 188 40.94 -7.36 21.40
N TYR A 189 40.98 -8.69 21.52
CA TYR A 189 40.13 -9.60 20.78
C TYR A 189 38.63 -9.30 21.00
N ILE A 190 38.21 -9.21 22.26
CA ILE A 190 36.80 -8.90 22.61
C ILE A 190 36.38 -7.56 22.01
N TYR A 191 37.22 -6.53 22.14
CA TYR A 191 36.94 -5.20 21.59
C TYR A 191 36.76 -5.22 20.07
N LEU A 192 37.66 -5.89 19.35
CA LEU A 192 37.57 -6.01 17.89
C LEU A 192 36.31 -6.79 17.47
N ASN A 193 36.02 -7.91 18.13
CA ASN A 193 34.82 -8.69 17.86
C ASN A 193 33.53 -7.92 18.14
N ASP A 194 33.46 -7.16 19.24
CA ASP A 194 32.30 -6.32 19.55
C ASP A 194 32.09 -5.25 18.47
N SER A 195 33.17 -4.67 17.96
CA SER A 195 33.13 -3.70 16.86
C SER A 195 32.63 -4.34 15.55
N ILE A 196 33.17 -5.50 15.18
CA ILE A 196 32.75 -6.27 14.00
C ILE A 196 31.28 -6.65 14.11
N MET A 197 30.86 -7.18 15.26
CA MET A 197 29.49 -7.60 15.51
C MET A 197 28.53 -6.41 15.43
N ARG A 198 28.90 -5.27 16.02
CA ARG A 198 28.08 -4.05 15.94
C ARG A 198 27.90 -3.59 14.50
N SER A 199 28.95 -3.61 13.70
CA SER A 199 28.89 -3.29 12.27
C SER A 199 27.94 -4.23 11.52
N ASN A 200 28.10 -5.54 11.70
CA ASN A 200 27.27 -6.56 11.04
C ASN A 200 25.79 -6.48 11.45
N MET A 201 25.52 -6.23 12.74
CA MET A 201 24.16 -6.04 13.24
C MET A 201 23.54 -4.75 12.76
N GLN A 202 24.27 -3.63 12.72
CA GLN A 202 23.77 -2.36 12.18
C GLN A 202 23.41 -2.48 10.70
N PHE A 203 24.24 -3.16 9.91
CA PHE A 203 23.95 -3.40 8.50
C PHE A 203 22.68 -4.24 8.31
N SER A 204 22.54 -5.32 9.09
CA SER A 204 21.37 -6.20 9.04
C SER A 204 20.09 -5.51 9.54
N ALA A 205 20.16 -4.85 10.70
CA ALA A 205 19.04 -4.13 11.30
C ALA A 205 18.60 -2.94 10.45
N GLY A 206 19.55 -2.18 9.87
CA GLY A 206 19.24 -1.06 8.99
C GLY A 206 18.49 -1.49 7.72
N MET A 207 18.81 -2.67 7.16
CA MET A 207 18.03 -3.23 6.05
C MET A 207 16.62 -3.64 6.48
N VAL A 208 16.50 -4.34 7.62
CA VAL A 208 15.19 -4.75 8.16
C VAL A 208 14.31 -3.54 8.50
N GLU A 209 14.87 -2.50 9.11
CA GLU A 209 14.17 -1.24 9.39
C GLU A 209 13.72 -0.57 8.10
N ARG A 210 14.61 -0.44 7.11
CA ARG A 210 14.27 0.17 5.82
C ARG A 210 13.12 -0.56 5.14
N ASP A 211 13.15 -1.88 5.11
CA ASP A 211 12.09 -2.69 4.49
C ASP A 211 10.79 -2.61 5.27
N TYR A 212 10.85 -2.62 6.61
CA TYR A 212 9.70 -2.36 7.47
C TYR A 212 9.07 -0.99 7.19
N PHE A 213 9.87 0.08 7.09
CA PHE A 213 9.36 1.42 6.76
C PHE A 213 8.81 1.50 5.34
N LYS A 214 9.41 0.79 4.38
CA LYS A 214 8.92 0.70 2.99
C LYS A 214 7.56 0.01 2.90
N GLU A 215 7.37 -1.09 3.62
CA GLU A 215 6.07 -1.77 3.67
C GLU A 215 5.02 -0.95 4.44
N ARG A 216 5.42 -0.32 5.55
CA ARG A 216 4.56 0.59 6.30
C ARG A 216 4.09 1.78 5.47
N THR A 217 4.96 2.34 4.62
CA THR A 217 4.60 3.45 3.71
C THR A 217 3.69 2.99 2.57
N LYS A 218 3.94 1.83 1.94
CA LYS A 218 3.01 1.25 0.96
C LYS A 218 1.62 1.02 1.54
N PHE A 219 1.54 0.47 2.76
CA PHE A 219 0.28 0.24 3.45
C PHE A 219 -0.45 1.55 3.81
N ALA A 220 0.29 2.57 4.24
CA ALA A 220 -0.27 3.90 4.47
C ALA A 220 -0.83 4.52 3.18
N GLN A 221 -0.08 4.46 2.08
CA GLN A 221 -0.53 4.94 0.76
C GLN A 221 -1.77 4.18 0.26
N TYR A 222 -1.82 2.87 0.45
CA TYR A 222 -3.00 2.06 0.13
C TYR A 222 -4.24 2.52 0.91
N ARG A 223 -4.12 2.73 2.22
CA ARG A 223 -5.23 3.23 3.05
C ARG A 223 -5.66 4.64 2.65
N MET A 224 -4.73 5.53 2.33
CA MET A 224 -5.05 6.88 1.88
C MET A 224 -5.81 6.87 0.55
N LYS A 225 -5.35 6.09 -0.45
CA LYS A 225 -6.06 5.94 -1.72
C LYS A 225 -7.47 5.40 -1.51
N ASN A 226 -7.63 4.33 -0.73
CA ASN A 226 -8.95 3.76 -0.47
C ASN A 226 -9.89 4.77 0.22
N ARG A 227 -9.39 5.49 1.23
CA ARG A 227 -10.16 6.55 1.90
C ARG A 227 -10.58 7.66 0.94
N THR A 228 -9.68 8.16 0.10
CA THR A 228 -10.00 9.22 -0.87
C THR A 228 -11.03 8.77 -1.91
N VAL A 229 -10.99 7.50 -2.35
CA VAL A 229 -11.99 6.94 -3.29
C VAL A 229 -13.37 6.90 -2.65
N TRP A 230 -13.47 6.45 -1.39
CA TRP A 230 -14.74 6.45 -0.65
C TRP A 230 -15.27 7.86 -0.38
N GLU A 231 -14.39 8.81 -0.02
CA GLU A 231 -14.78 10.22 0.17
C GLU A 231 -15.35 10.81 -1.13
N ILE A 232 -14.72 10.56 -2.28
CA ILE A 232 -15.22 11.00 -3.59
C ILE A 232 -16.55 10.31 -3.93
N ALA A 233 -16.69 9.01 -3.66
CA ALA A 233 -17.93 8.27 -3.91
C ALA A 233 -19.10 8.82 -3.08
N ILE A 234 -18.87 9.14 -1.80
CA ILE A 234 -19.86 9.74 -0.90
C ILE A 234 -20.24 11.15 -1.40
N ALA A 235 -19.26 11.96 -1.79
CA ALA A 235 -19.50 13.30 -2.34
C ALA A 235 -20.31 13.24 -3.65
N ALA A 236 -20.01 12.29 -4.53
CA ALA A 236 -20.75 12.07 -5.76
C ALA A 236 -22.19 11.60 -5.49
N ALA A 237 -22.39 10.67 -4.55
CA ALA A 237 -23.71 10.17 -4.17
C ALA A 237 -24.58 11.28 -3.56
N THR A 238 -24.01 12.10 -2.67
CA THR A 238 -24.71 13.24 -2.08
C THR A 238 -25.09 14.29 -3.12
N PHE A 239 -24.21 14.61 -4.07
CA PHE A 239 -24.53 15.50 -5.19
C PHE A 239 -25.67 14.96 -6.06
N PHE A 240 -25.68 13.64 -6.32
CA PHE A 240 -26.74 13.00 -7.10
C PHE A 240 -28.10 13.08 -6.40
N ILE A 241 -28.15 12.86 -5.09
CA ILE A 241 -29.37 12.99 -4.28
C ILE A 241 -29.91 14.42 -4.31
N ILE A 242 -29.03 15.43 -4.18
CA ILE A 242 -29.41 16.85 -4.26
C ILE A 242 -29.98 17.17 -5.65
N GLY A 243 -29.37 16.66 -6.72
CA GLY A 243 -29.85 16.82 -8.09
C GLY A 243 -31.25 16.24 -8.31
N ILE A 244 -31.51 15.03 -7.79
CA ILE A 244 -32.83 14.38 -7.86
C ILE A 244 -33.88 15.20 -7.09
N ALA A 245 -33.56 15.63 -5.86
CA ALA A 245 -34.48 16.42 -5.05
C ALA A 245 -34.85 17.74 -5.75
N TRP A 246 -33.86 18.43 -6.31
CA TRP A 246 -34.09 19.66 -7.08
C TRP A 246 -34.95 19.40 -8.32
N TYR A 247 -34.72 18.30 -9.04
CA TYR A 247 -35.52 17.92 -10.20
C TYR A 247 -36.99 17.68 -9.82
N ILE A 248 -37.25 16.94 -8.74
CA ILE A 248 -38.61 16.68 -8.25
C ILE A 248 -39.32 17.99 -7.86
N VAL A 249 -38.65 18.88 -7.13
CA VAL A 249 -39.23 20.18 -6.75
C VAL A 249 -39.52 21.03 -7.98
N ARG A 250 -38.59 21.10 -8.94
CA ARG A 250 -38.78 21.84 -10.18
C ARG A 250 -39.92 21.28 -11.02
N GLN A 251 -40.05 19.96 -11.09
CA GLN A 251 -41.15 19.29 -11.79
C GLN A 251 -42.50 19.58 -11.10
N ARG A 252 -42.56 19.52 -9.76
CA ARG A 252 -43.76 19.90 -9.01
C ARG A 252 -44.16 21.34 -9.25
N LEU A 253 -43.20 22.27 -9.25
CA LEU A 253 -43.47 23.70 -9.50
C LEU A 253 -43.99 23.94 -10.92
N ARG A 254 -43.45 23.25 -11.94
CA ARG A 254 -43.99 23.31 -13.31
C ARG A 254 -45.44 22.83 -13.35
N MET A 255 -45.72 21.65 -12.79
CA MET A 255 -47.07 21.08 -12.75
C MET A 255 -48.05 21.96 -11.98
N GLN A 256 -47.62 22.60 -10.88
CA GLN A 256 -48.47 23.55 -10.16
C GLN A 256 -48.78 24.77 -11.01
N ARG A 257 -47.77 25.37 -11.66
CA ARG A 257 -47.96 26.54 -12.51
C ARG A 257 -48.92 26.27 -13.68
N ASP A 258 -48.86 25.09 -14.28
CA ASP A 258 -49.79 24.68 -15.35
C ASP A 258 -51.24 24.57 -14.83
N ARG A 259 -51.43 23.99 -13.63
CA ARG A 259 -52.75 23.93 -12.99
C ARG A 259 -53.27 25.33 -12.66
N THR A 260 -52.45 26.19 -12.07
CA THR A 260 -52.88 27.56 -11.70
C THR A 260 -53.27 28.37 -12.93
N ASN A 261 -52.51 28.27 -14.02
CA ASN A 261 -52.82 28.95 -15.28
C ASN A 261 -54.14 28.44 -15.88
N HIS A 262 -54.40 27.13 -15.81
CA HIS A 262 -55.67 26.56 -16.29
C HIS A 262 -56.88 27.06 -15.48
N TYR A 263 -56.76 27.10 -14.14
CA TYR A 263 -57.82 27.67 -13.30
C TYR A 263 -58.05 29.16 -13.58
N LEU A 264 -56.98 29.93 -13.79
CA LEU A 264 -57.09 31.35 -14.10
C LEU A 264 -57.87 31.59 -15.41
N LEU A 265 -57.58 30.79 -16.45
CA LEU A 265 -58.24 30.88 -17.74
C LEU A 265 -59.74 30.50 -17.67
N LEU A 266 -60.09 29.47 -16.88
CA LEU A 266 -61.48 29.12 -16.61
C LEU A 266 -62.21 30.24 -15.84
N THR A 267 -61.56 30.84 -14.85
CA THR A 267 -62.16 31.97 -14.12
C THR A 267 -62.33 33.20 -15.01
N GLU A 268 -61.38 33.49 -15.89
CA GLU A 268 -61.50 34.60 -16.84
C GLU A 268 -62.65 34.39 -17.83
N LYS A 269 -62.78 33.16 -18.35
CA LYS A 269 -63.90 32.78 -19.22
C LYS A 269 -65.25 32.89 -18.50
N ALA A 270 -65.36 32.33 -17.29
CA ALA A 270 -66.57 32.42 -16.48
C ALA A 270 -66.93 33.87 -16.14
N ASN A 271 -65.94 34.72 -15.85
CA ASN A 271 -66.17 36.13 -15.54
C ASN A 271 -66.60 36.93 -16.78
N SER A 272 -66.10 36.57 -17.96
CA SER A 272 -66.52 37.17 -19.23
C SER A 272 -67.97 36.80 -19.59
N GLU A 273 -68.35 35.54 -19.38
CA GLU A 273 -69.74 35.07 -19.56
C GLU A 273 -70.68 35.71 -18.54
N TYR A 274 -70.25 35.84 -17.29
CA TYR A 274 -71.02 36.50 -16.24
C TYR A 274 -71.28 37.99 -16.55
N LYS A 275 -70.26 38.71 -17.05
CA LYS A 275 -70.42 40.11 -17.50
C LYS A 275 -71.41 40.24 -18.67
N ALA A 276 -71.31 39.37 -19.67
CA ALA A 276 -72.22 39.38 -20.82
C ALA A 276 -73.68 39.11 -20.41
N LEU A 277 -73.89 38.21 -19.44
CA LEU A 277 -75.22 37.91 -18.90
C LEU A 277 -75.78 39.11 -18.13
N THR A 278 -74.94 39.75 -17.31
CA THR A 278 -75.30 40.94 -16.54
C THR A 278 -75.70 42.11 -17.45
N GLU A 279 -74.97 42.33 -18.54
CA GLU A 279 -75.34 43.36 -19.55
C GLU A 279 -76.67 43.06 -20.25
N ARG A 280 -76.94 41.80 -20.59
CA ARG A 280 -78.22 41.40 -21.19
C ARG A 280 -79.39 41.64 -20.25
N VAL A 281 -79.25 41.24 -18.98
CA VAL A 281 -80.29 41.48 -17.95
C VAL A 281 -80.51 42.98 -17.75
N LYS A 282 -79.44 43.78 -17.69
CA LYS A 282 -79.54 45.23 -17.54
C LYS A 282 -80.24 45.89 -18.74
N LYS A 283 -79.92 45.48 -19.97
CA LYS A 283 -80.62 45.92 -21.19
C LYS A 283 -82.10 45.57 -21.15
N GLN A 284 -82.41 44.33 -20.77
CA GLN A 284 -83.79 43.84 -20.72
C GLN A 284 -84.64 44.59 -19.68
N GLN A 285 -84.07 44.88 -18.50
CA GLN A 285 -84.73 45.73 -17.49
C GLN A 285 -84.96 47.16 -17.98
N THR A 286 -84.02 47.75 -18.72
CA THR A 286 -84.20 49.10 -19.28
C THR A 286 -85.28 49.15 -20.35
N THR A 287 -85.35 48.16 -21.26
CA THR A 287 -86.43 48.08 -22.24
C THR A 287 -87.78 47.83 -21.58
N GLU A 288 -87.85 46.96 -20.58
CA GLU A 288 -89.10 46.71 -19.86
C GLU A 288 -89.59 47.96 -19.10
N SER A 289 -88.67 48.69 -18.45
CA SER A 289 -89.00 49.94 -17.77
C SER A 289 -89.48 51.01 -18.75
N TYR A 290 -88.84 51.11 -19.91
CA TYR A 290 -89.25 52.04 -20.98
C TYR A 290 -90.63 51.70 -21.53
N LEU A 291 -90.91 50.41 -21.81
CA LEU A 291 -92.21 49.96 -22.29
C LEU A 291 -93.32 50.17 -21.26
N ARG A 292 -93.06 49.90 -19.97
CA ARG A 292 -94.02 50.19 -18.88
C ARG A 292 -94.31 51.67 -18.77
N GLY A 293 -93.30 52.53 -18.88
CA GLY A 293 -93.48 53.99 -18.89
C GLY A 293 -94.31 54.48 -20.07
N LEU A 294 -94.05 53.94 -21.27
CA LEU A 294 -94.80 54.27 -22.48
C LEU A 294 -96.28 53.87 -22.35
N ALA A 295 -96.54 52.64 -21.90
CA ALA A 295 -97.89 52.12 -21.67
C ALA A 295 -98.66 52.98 -20.65
N ALA A 296 -98.03 53.30 -19.51
CA ALA A 296 -98.66 54.14 -18.48
C ALA A 296 -99.06 55.52 -19.02
N SER A 297 -98.19 56.19 -19.80
CA SER A 297 -98.50 57.51 -20.36
C SER A 297 -99.69 57.48 -21.33
N ARG A 298 -99.81 56.41 -22.14
CA ARG A 298 -100.90 56.29 -23.11
C ARG A 298 -102.20 55.87 -22.45
N PHE A 299 -102.16 55.04 -21.41
CA PHE A 299 -103.32 54.77 -20.58
C PHE A 299 -103.88 56.06 -19.97
N ASP A 300 -103.00 56.96 -19.52
CA ASP A 300 -103.41 58.27 -18.97
C ASP A 300 -104.08 59.16 -20.03
N ILE A 301 -103.57 59.14 -21.28
CA ILE A 301 -104.20 59.84 -22.41
C ILE A 301 -105.57 59.25 -22.74
N VAL A 302 -105.70 57.92 -22.79
CA VAL A 302 -106.97 57.24 -23.07
C VAL A 302 -107.98 57.47 -21.94
N ASP A 303 -107.56 57.43 -20.67
CA ASP A 303 -108.42 57.74 -19.52
C ASP A 303 -108.95 59.18 -19.59
N LYS A 304 -108.09 60.13 -19.94
CA LYS A 304 -108.49 61.54 -20.11
C LYS A 304 -109.44 61.74 -21.29
N LEU A 305 -109.21 61.09 -22.43
CA LEU A 305 -110.12 61.09 -23.57
C LEU A 305 -111.46 60.41 -23.22
N GLY A 306 -111.43 59.31 -22.46
CA GLY A 306 -112.60 58.59 -21.98
C GLY A 306 -113.48 59.44 -21.05
N LYS A 307 -112.87 60.13 -20.08
CA LYS A 307 -113.58 61.10 -19.23
C LYS A 307 -114.22 62.21 -20.06
N THR A 308 -113.48 62.75 -21.03
CA THR A 308 -114.01 63.80 -21.91
C THR A 308 -115.17 63.31 -22.80
N TYR A 309 -115.18 62.03 -23.17
CA TYR A 309 -116.23 61.41 -23.97
C TYR A 309 -117.54 61.23 -23.20
N TYR A 310 -117.48 60.79 -21.94
CA TYR A 310 -118.66 60.44 -21.14
C TYR A 310 -119.17 61.56 -20.22
N GLU A 311 -118.31 62.47 -19.76
CA GLU A 311 -118.66 63.45 -18.71
C GLU A 311 -119.05 64.84 -19.24
N ARG A 312 -118.87 65.12 -20.55
CA ARG A 312 -119.28 66.40 -21.18
C ARG A 312 -120.38 66.19 -22.21
N GLU A 313 -121.38 67.10 -22.22
CA GLU A 313 -122.41 67.19 -23.26
C GLU A 313 -121.76 67.61 -24.60
N ASN A 314 -121.25 66.63 -25.33
CA ASN A 314 -120.63 66.79 -26.63
C ASN A 314 -121.64 66.48 -27.74
N THR A 315 -121.55 67.20 -28.86
CA THR A 315 -122.34 66.92 -30.07
C THR A 315 -121.90 65.60 -30.73
N THR A 316 -122.79 64.93 -31.47
CA THR A 316 -122.53 63.61 -32.10
C THR A 316 -121.28 63.62 -33.01
N SER A 317 -120.94 64.77 -33.59
CA SER A 317 -119.73 64.92 -34.41
C SER A 317 -118.44 64.97 -33.57
N GLN A 318 -118.47 65.48 -32.33
CA GLN A 318 -117.29 65.56 -31.46
C GLN A 318 -116.97 64.22 -30.80
N GLN A 319 -117.98 63.44 -30.43
CA GLN A 319 -117.80 62.09 -29.92
C GLN A 319 -117.15 61.16 -30.98
N SER A 320 -117.53 61.30 -32.24
CA SER A 320 -116.91 60.58 -33.36
C SER A 320 -115.40 60.84 -33.49
N VAL A 321 -114.96 62.10 -33.30
CA VAL A 321 -113.53 62.46 -33.36
C VAL A 321 -112.76 61.83 -32.19
N ILE A 322 -113.27 61.96 -30.97
CA ILE A 322 -112.63 61.37 -29.78
C ILE A 322 -112.55 59.84 -29.89
N PHE A 323 -113.60 59.19 -30.41
CA PHE A 323 -113.61 57.74 -30.62
C PHE A 323 -112.54 57.31 -31.64
N ASN A 324 -112.40 58.04 -32.76
CA ASN A 324 -111.36 57.74 -33.75
C ASN A 324 -109.95 57.97 -33.19
N GLU A 325 -109.75 58.97 -32.35
CA GLU A 325 -108.46 59.26 -31.72
C GLU A 325 -108.06 58.16 -30.70
N VAL A 326 -109.00 57.70 -29.87
CA VAL A 326 -108.78 56.54 -28.98
C VAL A 326 -108.51 55.27 -29.80
N LYS A 327 -109.27 55.04 -30.87
CA LYS A 327 -109.07 53.90 -31.76
C LYS A 327 -107.67 53.90 -32.38
N GLN A 328 -107.20 55.06 -32.85
CA GLN A 328 -105.87 55.21 -33.42
C GLN A 328 -104.77 54.95 -32.38
N ILE A 329 -104.92 55.47 -31.16
CA ILE A 329 -103.98 55.24 -30.06
C ILE A 329 -103.85 53.76 -29.70
N ILE A 330 -104.96 52.99 -29.78
CA ILE A 330 -104.99 51.56 -29.52
C ILE A 330 -104.41 50.75 -30.70
N THR A 331 -104.73 51.11 -31.95
CA THR A 331 -104.24 50.38 -33.13
C THR A 331 -102.75 50.58 -33.39
N ASP A 332 -102.18 51.72 -33.01
CA ASP A 332 -100.73 51.98 -33.13
C ASP A 332 -99.87 51.17 -32.12
N PHE A 333 -100.49 50.32 -31.28
CA PHE A 333 -99.81 49.45 -30.31
C PHE A 333 -99.58 48.01 -30.82
N ALA A 334 -100.21 47.61 -31.93
CA ALA A 334 -99.98 46.33 -32.60
C ALA A 334 -98.91 46.45 -33.69
#